data_AF-A0A0J6XP50-F1
#
_entry.id   AF-A0A0J6XP50-F1
#
_cell.length_a   1.000
_cell.length_b   1.000
_cell.length_c   1.000
_cell.angle_alpha   90.00
_cell.angle_beta   90.00
_cell.angle_gamma   90.00
#
_symmetry.space_group_name_H-M   'P 1'
#
loop_
_entity.id
_entity.type
_entity.pdbx_description
1 polymer ?
#
loop_
_entity_poly.entity_id
_entity_poly.type
_entity_poly.pdbx_seq_one_letter_code
_entity_poly.pdbx_strand_id
1 'polypeptide(L)'
;MELPPPGSGPEADPLIQQALDRASRPDLPPRDERLLLAAGRAAWLTETAGYTHVRIQAATARRDTGLDANWREVRAVVRLVWAGADPAGTLLDGRPATLLYTQNGNGSWKRT
;
A
#
# COMPACT_ATOMS: atom_id res chain seq x y z
N MET A 1 4.60 -8.26 19.42
CA MET A 1 5.66 -7.75 18.54
C MET A 1 5.50 -6.25 18.50
N GLU A 2 6.49 -5.56 19.04
CA GLU A 2 6.59 -4.11 19.05
C GLU A 2 6.92 -3.63 17.64
N LEU A 3 6.25 -2.57 17.17
CA LEU A 3 6.61 -1.92 15.91
C LEU A 3 7.91 -1.14 16.14
N PRO A 4 8.86 -1.15 15.19
CA PRO A 4 10.09 -0.39 15.34
C PRO A 4 9.77 1.10 15.53
N PRO A 5 10.54 1.82 16.37
CA PRO A 5 10.32 3.24 16.59
C PRO A 5 10.50 4.01 15.27
N PRO A 6 9.71 5.09 15.05
CA PRO A 6 9.87 5.97 13.90
C PRO A 6 11.32 6.48 13.85
N GLY A 7 11.99 6.28 12.71
CA GLY A 7 13.39 6.60 12.47
C GLY A 7 14.33 5.38 12.28
N SER A 8 13.82 4.15 12.40
CA SER A 8 14.65 2.93 12.40
C SER A 8 15.27 2.54 11.04
N GLY A 9 15.10 3.38 10.01
CA GLY A 9 15.78 3.21 8.72
C GLY A 9 15.42 1.90 8.00
N PRO A 10 16.22 1.47 7.01
CA PRO A 10 15.88 0.34 6.16
C PRO A 10 15.73 -1.02 6.83
N GLU A 11 16.34 -1.20 7.99
CA GLU A 11 16.32 -2.45 8.75
C GLU A 11 14.96 -2.71 9.41
N ALA A 12 14.14 -1.67 9.58
CA ALA A 12 12.79 -1.78 10.13
C ALA A 12 11.72 -2.16 9.11
N ASP A 13 11.98 -1.98 7.81
CA ASP A 13 11.02 -2.29 6.75
C ASP A 13 10.48 -3.73 6.82
N PRO A 14 11.32 -4.77 7.05
CA PRO A 14 10.82 -6.14 7.18
C PRO A 14 9.86 -6.32 8.37
N LEU A 15 10.05 -5.59 9.46
CA LEU A 15 9.16 -5.64 10.63
C LEU A 15 7.83 -4.94 10.35
N ILE A 16 7.87 -3.79 9.68
CA ILE A 16 6.67 -3.06 9.24
C ILE A 16 5.88 -3.93 8.25
N GLN A 17 6.56 -4.55 7.30
CA GLN A 17 5.94 -5.49 6.35
C GLN A 17 5.31 -6.69 7.08
N GLN A 18 6.02 -7.31 8.02
CA GLN A 18 5.48 -8.43 8.80
C GLN A 18 4.25 -8.03 9.64
N ALA A 19 4.24 -6.81 10.18
CA ALA A 19 3.07 -6.30 10.89
C ALA A 19 1.87 -6.09 9.94
N LEU A 20 2.12 -5.56 8.73
CA LEU A 20 1.11 -5.36 7.69
C LEU A 20 0.52 -6.69 7.19
N ASP A 21 1.38 -7.69 7.00
CA ASP A 21 0.99 -9.05 6.60
C ASP A 21 0.24 -9.78 7.72
N ARG A 22 0.62 -9.61 8.99
CA ARG A 22 -0.13 -10.18 10.11
C ARG A 22 -1.51 -9.56 10.27
N ALA A 23 -1.63 -8.25 10.02
CA ALA A 23 -2.89 -7.53 10.10
C ALA A 23 -3.88 -7.94 8.99
N SER A 24 -3.42 -8.59 7.91
CA SER A 24 -4.27 -8.93 6.77
C SER A 24 -3.85 -10.23 6.07
N ARG A 25 -4.78 -11.20 6.02
CA ARG A 25 -4.52 -12.47 5.32
C ARG A 25 -4.49 -12.27 3.80
N PRO A 26 -3.53 -12.85 3.07
CA PRO A 26 -3.50 -12.79 1.61
C PRO A 26 -4.69 -13.56 1.02
N ASP A 27 -5.46 -12.87 0.19
CA ASP A 27 -6.74 -13.31 -0.36
C ASP A 27 -6.91 -13.00 -1.86
N LEU A 28 -5.82 -12.53 -2.50
CA LEU A 28 -5.72 -12.28 -3.93
C LEU A 28 -4.86 -13.35 -4.63
N PRO A 29 -5.12 -13.63 -5.92
CA PRO A 29 -4.18 -14.41 -6.73
C PRO A 29 -2.79 -13.74 -6.76
N PRO A 30 -1.67 -14.50 -6.70
CA PRO A 30 -0.32 -13.92 -6.64
C PRO A 30 0.03 -13.00 -7.83
N ARG A 31 -0.60 -13.22 -9.00
CA ARG A 31 -0.44 -12.33 -10.16
C ARG A 31 -1.11 -10.97 -9.90
N ASP A 32 -2.35 -10.97 -9.42
CA ASP A 32 -3.11 -9.75 -9.16
C ASP A 32 -2.50 -8.95 -8.02
N GLU A 33 -2.06 -9.63 -6.95
CA GLU A 33 -1.34 -9.00 -5.85
C GLU A 33 -0.09 -8.26 -6.32
N ARG A 34 0.75 -8.90 -7.16
CA ARG A 34 1.96 -8.26 -7.72
C ARG A 34 1.63 -7.06 -8.61
N LEU A 35 0.58 -7.16 -9.45
CA LEU A 35 0.14 -6.06 -10.31
C LEU A 35 -0.35 -4.88 -9.48
N LEU A 36 -1.17 -5.13 -8.47
CA LEU A 36 -1.69 -4.11 -7.57
C LEU A 36 -0.60 -3.45 -6.73
N LEU A 37 0.39 -4.22 -6.24
CA LEU A 37 1.53 -3.67 -5.53
C LEU A 37 2.37 -2.76 -6.44
N ALA A 38 2.63 -3.17 -7.69
CA ALA A 38 3.36 -2.34 -8.64
C ALA A 38 2.59 -1.06 -9.00
N ALA A 39 1.30 -1.19 -9.30
CA ALA A 39 0.42 -0.07 -9.62
C ALA A 39 0.27 0.90 -8.43
N GLY A 40 0.09 0.37 -7.22
CA GLY A 40 -0.04 1.14 -5.99
C GLY A 40 1.21 1.92 -5.65
N ARG A 41 2.38 1.29 -5.78
CA ARG A 41 3.67 1.98 -5.57
C ARG A 41 3.89 3.10 -6.58
N ALA A 42 3.65 2.85 -7.86
CA ALA A 42 3.81 3.87 -8.91
C ALA A 42 2.83 5.05 -8.73
N ALA A 43 1.57 4.74 -8.40
CA ALA A 43 0.56 5.73 -8.12
C ALA A 43 0.93 6.59 -6.91
N TRP A 44 1.39 5.96 -5.82
CA TRP A 44 1.80 6.67 -4.62
C TRP A 44 3.00 7.60 -4.87
N LEU A 45 4.03 7.12 -5.58
CA LEU A 45 5.18 7.95 -5.95
C LEU A 45 4.77 9.20 -6.77
N THR A 46 3.74 9.06 -7.60
CA THR A 46 3.17 10.19 -8.36
C THR A 46 2.45 11.18 -7.44
N GLU A 47 1.65 10.70 -6.48
CA GLU A 47 0.95 11.55 -5.51
C GLU A 47 1.92 12.30 -4.60
N THR A 48 3.05 11.68 -4.26
CA THR A 48 4.09 12.27 -3.43
C THR A 48 5.16 13.01 -4.24
N ALA A 49 4.91 13.38 -5.49
CA ALA A 49 5.90 14.05 -6.34
C ALA A 49 6.40 15.40 -5.76
N GLY A 50 5.62 16.03 -4.87
CA GLY A 50 6.01 17.23 -4.14
C GLY A 50 6.82 16.97 -2.86
N TYR A 51 6.99 15.72 -2.46
CA TYR A 51 7.78 15.32 -1.29
C TYR A 51 9.19 14.91 -1.72
N THR A 52 10.15 15.05 -0.81
CA THR A 52 11.53 14.59 -1.04
C THR A 52 11.83 13.34 -0.22
N HIS A 53 12.87 12.57 -0.60
CA HIS A 53 13.27 11.35 0.11
C HIS A 53 12.14 10.31 0.28
N VAL A 54 11.18 10.30 -0.65
CA VAL A 54 10.04 9.39 -0.58
C VAL A 54 10.49 7.95 -0.69
N ARG A 55 10.06 7.13 0.26
CA ARG A 55 10.36 5.72 0.34
C ARG A 55 9.13 4.95 0.81
N ILE A 56 8.79 3.88 0.10
CA ILE A 56 7.74 2.94 0.52
C ILE A 56 8.40 1.86 1.38
N GLN A 57 8.04 1.82 2.65
CA GLN A 57 8.62 0.92 3.67
C GLN A 57 7.94 -0.45 3.68
N ALA A 58 6.63 -0.46 3.45
CA ALA A 58 5.83 -1.69 3.38
C ALA A 58 4.64 -1.52 2.46
N ALA A 59 4.17 -2.62 1.89
CA ALA A 59 3.02 -2.62 1.00
C ALA A 59 2.28 -3.97 1.07
N THR A 60 0.96 -3.95 1.12
CA THR A 60 0.10 -5.14 0.94
C THR A 60 -1.02 -4.81 -0.02
N ALA A 61 -1.43 -5.79 -0.82
CA ALA A 61 -2.65 -5.72 -1.63
C ALA A 61 -3.59 -6.84 -1.18
N ARG A 62 -4.85 -6.49 -0.90
CA ARG A 62 -5.86 -7.41 -0.38
C ARG A 62 -7.18 -7.20 -1.10
N ARG A 63 -8.03 -8.22 -1.18
CA ARG A 63 -9.38 -8.06 -1.72
C ARG A 63 -10.17 -7.17 -0.77
N ASP A 64 -10.89 -6.21 -1.32
CA ASP A 64 -11.86 -5.45 -0.54
C ASP A 64 -13.17 -6.26 -0.51
N THR A 65 -13.51 -6.75 0.67
CA THR A 65 -14.73 -7.53 0.95
C THR A 65 -15.79 -6.67 1.64
N GLY A 66 -15.63 -5.35 1.66
CA GLY A 66 -16.63 -4.41 2.14
C GLY A 66 -18.01 -4.70 1.54
N LEU A 67 -19.05 -4.50 2.34
CA LEU A 67 -20.46 -4.85 2.13
C LEU A 67 -21.15 -4.12 0.95
N ASP A 68 -20.47 -3.94 -0.18
CA ASP A 68 -21.13 -3.46 -1.39
C ASP A 68 -21.84 -4.66 -2.04
N ALA A 69 -23.17 -4.67 -1.90
CA ALA A 69 -24.08 -5.76 -2.26
C ALA A 69 -24.15 -6.07 -3.77
N ASN A 70 -23.31 -5.42 -4.57
CA ASN A 70 -23.13 -5.70 -5.99
C ASN A 70 -21.91 -6.61 -6.19
N TRP A 71 -22.13 -7.92 -6.05
CA TRP A 71 -21.19 -9.03 -6.32
C TRP A 71 -20.62 -9.10 -7.75
N ARG A 72 -20.71 -8.02 -8.53
CA ARG A 72 -20.28 -7.95 -9.93
C ARG A 72 -18.87 -7.40 -10.11
N GLU A 73 -18.37 -6.61 -9.15
CA GLU A 73 -17.06 -5.96 -9.26
C GLU A 73 -16.10 -6.50 -8.21
N VAL A 74 -14.98 -7.06 -8.66
CA VAL A 74 -13.90 -7.46 -7.76
C VAL A 74 -13.14 -6.20 -7.36
N ARG A 75 -13.09 -5.90 -6.07
CA ARG A 75 -12.35 -4.76 -5.53
C ARG A 75 -11.12 -5.22 -4.77
N ALA A 76 -10.11 -4.37 -4.74
CA ALA A 76 -8.89 -4.57 -3.99
C ALA A 76 -8.43 -3.27 -3.34
N VAL A 77 -7.82 -3.41 -2.18
CA VAL A 77 -7.24 -2.32 -1.41
C VAL A 77 -5.74 -2.55 -1.28
N VAL A 78 -4.97 -1.56 -1.71
CA VAL A 78 -3.52 -1.52 -1.53
C VAL A 78 -3.22 -0.62 -0.34
N ARG A 79 -2.63 -1.20 0.70
CA ARG A 79 -2.19 -0.50 1.91
C ARG A 79 -0.69 -0.34 1.84
N LEU A 80 -0.22 0.87 2.09
CA LEU A 80 1.19 1.26 2.00
C LEU A 80 1.59 1.96 3.29
N VAL A 81 2.84 1.75 3.70
CA VAL A 81 3.51 2.57 4.71
C VAL A 81 4.68 3.25 4.03
N TRP A 82 4.80 4.57 4.17
CA TRP A 82 5.84 5.35 3.51
C TRP A 82 6.48 6.36 4.46
N ALA A 83 7.70 6.75 4.09
CA ALA A 83 8.46 7.83 4.69
C ALA A 83 8.86 8.84 3.61
N GLY A 84 9.08 10.07 4.01
CA GLY A 84 9.54 11.15 3.13
C GLY A 84 9.66 12.46 3.89
N ALA A 85 9.99 13.54 3.20
CA ALA A 85 10.00 14.88 3.77
C ALA A 85 9.02 15.78 2.99
N ASP A 86 8.21 16.53 3.74
CA ASP A 86 7.31 17.51 3.13
C ASP A 86 8.11 18.68 2.48
N PRO A 87 7.47 19.55 1.69
CA PRO A 87 8.15 20.68 1.06
C PRO A 87 8.84 21.65 2.04
N ALA A 88 8.45 21.66 3.31
CA ALA A 88 9.08 22.47 4.36
C ALA A 88 10.29 21.77 4.99
N GLY A 89 10.60 20.53 4.59
CA GLY A 89 11.70 19.73 5.11
C GLY A 89 11.34 18.88 6.33
N THR A 90 10.07 18.82 6.74
CA THR A 90 9.65 18.01 7.88
C THR A 90 9.70 16.54 7.51
N LEU A 91 10.51 15.76 8.23
CA LEU A 91 10.56 14.31 8.08
C LEU A 91 9.25 13.67 8.56
N LEU A 92 8.67 12.86 7.68
CA LEU A 92 7.51 12.03 7.90
C LEU A 92 7.96 10.58 7.80
N ASP A 93 7.65 9.78 8.81
CA ASP A 93 7.98 8.36 8.84
C ASP A 93 6.76 7.55 9.29
N GLY A 94 6.63 6.32 8.77
CA GLY A 94 5.54 5.41 9.12
C GLY A 94 4.16 5.90 8.70
N ARG A 95 4.06 6.74 7.67
CA ARG A 95 2.77 7.30 7.22
C ARG A 95 1.95 6.23 6.49
N PRO A 96 0.70 5.97 6.91
CA PRO A 96 -0.17 5.05 6.19
C PRO A 96 -0.75 5.73 4.94
N ALA A 97 -0.87 4.96 3.86
CA ALA A 97 -1.59 5.33 2.65
C ALA A 97 -2.46 4.16 2.18
N THR A 98 -3.62 4.46 1.61
CA THR A 98 -4.58 3.45 1.11
C THR A 98 -5.03 3.83 -0.29
N LEU A 99 -4.96 2.88 -1.22
CA LEU A 99 -5.37 3.04 -2.60
C LEU A 99 -6.41 1.96 -2.94
N LEU A 100 -7.55 2.37 -3.51
CA LEU A 100 -8.64 1.47 -3.88
C LEU A 100 -8.60 1.16 -5.37
N TYR A 101 -8.82 -0.10 -5.70
CA TYR A 101 -8.81 -0.60 -7.07
C TYR A 101 -10.05 -1.45 -7.34
N THR A 102 -10.56 -1.36 -8.56
CA THR A 102 -11.64 -2.18 -9.09
C THR A 102 -11.15 -2.94 -10.31
N GLN A 103 -11.47 -4.22 -10.42
CA GLN A 103 -11.05 -5.07 -11.53
C GLN A 103 -11.95 -4.83 -12.76
N ASN A 104 -11.33 -4.63 -13.92
CA ASN A 104 -12.05 -4.36 -15.18
C ASN A 104 -12.60 -5.63 -15.86
N GLY A 105 -12.68 -6.77 -15.16
CA GLY A 105 -13.15 -8.06 -15.70
C GLY A 105 -12.21 -8.79 -16.67
N ASN A 106 -11.20 -8.11 -17.23
CA ASN A 106 -10.17 -8.68 -18.12
C ASN A 106 -8.83 -8.98 -17.40
N GLY A 107 -8.83 -8.98 -16.06
CA GLY A 107 -7.62 -9.13 -15.24
C GLY A 107 -6.80 -7.84 -15.06
N SER A 108 -7.20 -6.72 -15.68
CA SER A 108 -6.63 -5.41 -15.37
C SER A 108 -7.37 -4.72 -14.22
N TRP A 109 -6.68 -3.80 -13.56
CA TRP A 109 -7.19 -3.06 -12.41
C TRP A 109 -7.24 -1.57 -12.71
N LYS A 110 -8.31 -0.90 -12.29
CA LYS A 110 -8.49 0.55 -12.35
C LYS A 110 -8.56 1.11 -10.95
N ARG A 111 -7.86 2.22 -10.69
CA ARG A 111 -7.97 2.94 -9.43
C ARG A 111 -9.31 3.68 -9.35
N THR A 112 -9.99 3.57 -8.21
CA THR A 112 -11.32 4.16 -7.94
C THR A 112 -11.26 5.17 -6.81
#